data_AF-A0AAD7LLR1-F1
#
_entry.id   AF-A0AAD7LLR1-F1
#
_cell.length_a   1.000
_cell.length_b   1.000
_cell.length_c   1.000
_cell.angle_alpha   90.00
_cell.angle_beta   90.00
_cell.angle_gamma   90.00
#
_symmetry.space_group_name_H-M   'P 1'
#
loop_
_entity.id
_entity.type
_entity.pdbx_description
1 polymer ?
#
loop_
_entity_poly.entity_id
_entity_poly.type
_entity_poly.pdbx_seq_one_letter_code
_entity_poly.pdbx_strand_id
1 'polypeptide(L)'
;MPVKISDNGGASVQVEGMEVGLTLGLENQEGSLKLLLKHCGCYVKDISIKLDGGASWLYQGMIDAFEGKIESAVENAITKKLEEGISRLDSFLQSLPKFLPVDDKASLNVTFVNDPLLTKSSIGFEINGLFVERKMTLVSNNHHKNLQSLVFCADSSKMLGIALDEAVFNSASALYYNAKFMQWIVEKIPDQSLLNTAGWRFIVPQLYKKYPNDDMNLNISLSSPPIIEISDGKADGIIYSDLIIDVLETGKVIPVACISLVIHASGSVRIEGNNLAGNMRLDNFAMSLKWSNIGSLRMYLIQPVMWTIIQTVFLPYANAHLREGLPLPIIHGFTLRNAEIIFSNSKLTICSNVTYAKALDLSL
;
A
#
# COMPACT_ATOMS: atom_id res chain seq x y z
N MET A 1 16.37 78.87 3.49
CA MET A 1 16.76 77.55 4.02
C MET A 1 15.60 76.59 3.82
N PRO A 2 15.79 75.38 3.25
CA PRO A 2 14.69 74.43 3.16
C PRO A 2 14.38 73.90 4.56
N VAL A 3 13.14 74.10 5.00
CA VAL A 3 12.63 73.55 6.27
C VAL A 3 12.38 72.06 6.04
N LYS A 4 13.00 71.22 6.87
CA LYS A 4 12.78 69.78 6.83
C LYS A 4 11.50 69.47 7.59
N ILE A 5 10.43 69.18 6.87
CA ILE A 5 9.15 68.78 7.45
C ILE A 5 9.14 67.25 7.53
N SER A 6 8.77 66.71 8.69
CA SER A 6 8.56 65.27 8.91
C SER A 6 7.19 65.05 9.53
N ASP A 7 6.49 64.02 9.07
CA ASP A 7 5.16 63.65 9.57
C ASP A 7 5.09 62.13 9.81
N ASN A 8 4.16 61.70 10.65
CA ASN A 8 3.90 60.28 10.92
C ASN A 8 2.41 60.00 11.16
N GLY A 9 2.01 58.75 10.93
CA GLY A 9 0.64 58.31 11.10
C GLY A 9 0.51 56.79 10.96
N GLY A 10 -0.70 56.30 11.19
CA GLY A 10 -1.11 54.92 10.94
C GLY A 10 -2.05 54.83 9.74
N ALA A 11 -2.19 53.62 9.20
CA ALA A 11 -3.17 53.31 8.17
C ALA A 11 -3.91 52.02 8.55
N SER A 12 -5.23 52.03 8.39
CA SER A 12 -6.06 50.84 8.45
C SER A 12 -6.58 50.55 7.04
N VAL A 13 -6.47 49.29 6.61
CA VAL A 13 -6.86 48.85 5.26
C VAL A 13 -7.93 47.78 5.40
N GLN A 14 -9.06 47.97 4.75
CA GLN A 14 -10.16 47.03 4.67
C GLN A 14 -10.42 46.70 3.20
N VAL A 15 -10.42 45.41 2.88
CA VAL A 15 -10.71 44.92 1.54
C VAL A 15 -12.07 44.25 1.55
N GLU A 16 -12.96 44.68 0.67
CA GLU A 16 -14.33 44.15 0.60
C GLU A 16 -14.57 43.39 -0.71
N GLY A 17 -15.33 42.29 -0.61
CA GLY A 17 -15.78 41.53 -1.78
C GLY A 17 -14.65 40.97 -2.65
N MET A 18 -13.52 40.56 -2.05
CA MET A 18 -12.45 39.89 -2.80
C MET A 18 -12.90 38.49 -3.26
N GLU A 19 -12.82 38.26 -4.56
CA GLU A 19 -13.10 36.98 -5.20
C GLU A 19 -11.83 36.44 -5.88
N VAL A 20 -11.57 35.14 -5.71
CA VAL A 20 -10.42 34.46 -6.32
C VAL A 20 -10.92 33.31 -7.16
N GLY A 21 -10.51 33.27 -8.42
CA GLY A 21 -10.83 32.23 -9.38
C GLY A 21 -9.57 31.46 -9.82
N LEU A 22 -9.66 30.14 -9.84
CA LEU A 22 -8.56 29.27 -10.25
C LEU A 22 -9.09 28.08 -11.07
N THR A 23 -8.47 27.84 -12.22
CA THR A 23 -8.72 26.68 -13.07
C THR A 23 -7.43 25.89 -13.26
N LEU A 24 -7.42 24.65 -12.77
CA LEU A 24 -6.28 23.74 -12.85
C LEU A 24 -6.59 22.56 -13.78
N GLY A 25 -5.57 22.07 -14.48
CA GLY A 25 -5.55 20.75 -15.12
C GLY A 25 -4.65 19.81 -14.34
N LEU A 26 -4.91 18.51 -14.40
CA LEU A 26 -4.07 17.48 -13.82
C LEU A 26 -3.81 16.42 -14.90
N GLU A 27 -2.54 16.11 -15.15
CA GLU A 27 -2.11 15.16 -16.19
C GLU A 27 -1.07 14.19 -15.62
N ASN A 28 -0.97 13.01 -16.25
CA ASN A 28 0.11 12.08 -16.01
C ASN A 28 1.33 12.48 -16.85
N GLN A 29 2.47 12.66 -16.18
CA GLN A 29 3.75 12.89 -16.80
C GLN A 29 4.72 11.78 -16.39
N GLU A 30 4.93 10.82 -17.30
CA GLU A 30 5.87 9.70 -17.15
C GLU A 30 5.70 8.91 -15.83
N GLY A 31 4.45 8.71 -15.40
CA GLY A 31 4.11 7.99 -14.17
C GLY A 31 4.14 8.84 -12.90
N SER A 32 4.28 10.16 -13.02
CA SER A 32 4.08 11.18 -11.97
C SER A 32 2.86 12.05 -12.29
N LEU A 33 2.35 12.79 -11.31
CA LEU A 33 1.29 13.78 -11.53
C LEU A 33 1.88 15.15 -11.78
N LYS A 34 1.33 15.86 -12.77
CA LYS A 34 1.67 17.24 -13.08
C LYS A 34 0.44 18.12 -13.05
N LEU A 35 0.57 19.27 -12.40
CA LEU A 35 -0.49 20.25 -12.25
C LEU A 35 -0.29 21.40 -13.23
N LEU A 36 -1.29 21.66 -14.06
CA LEU A 36 -1.27 22.74 -15.05
C LEU A 36 -2.15 23.90 -14.62
N LEU A 37 -1.56 25.08 -14.47
CA LEU A 37 -2.32 26.31 -14.27
C LEU A 37 -2.92 26.77 -15.61
N LYS A 38 -4.25 26.71 -15.74
CA LYS A 38 -4.93 27.22 -16.94
C LYS A 38 -5.26 28.69 -16.77
N HIS A 39 -6.03 29.04 -15.74
CA HIS A 39 -6.50 30.41 -15.48
C HIS A 39 -6.36 30.72 -13.99
N CYS A 40 -5.89 31.92 -13.65
CA CYS A 40 -5.81 32.45 -12.29
C CYS A 40 -6.29 33.91 -12.33
N GLY A 41 -7.11 34.32 -11.37
CA GLY A 41 -7.55 35.70 -11.26
C GLY A 41 -8.00 36.04 -9.86
N CYS A 42 -7.84 37.31 -9.53
CA CYS A 42 -8.35 37.92 -8.31
C CYS A 42 -9.14 39.17 -8.73
N TYR A 43 -10.30 39.35 -8.14
CA TYR A 43 -11.11 40.55 -8.28
C TYR A 43 -11.34 41.16 -6.90
N VAL A 44 -11.19 42.47 -6.78
CA VAL A 44 -11.50 43.21 -5.56
C VAL A 44 -12.62 44.20 -5.88
N LYS A 45 -13.68 44.17 -5.08
CA LYS A 45 -14.82 45.07 -5.27
C LYS A 45 -14.51 46.49 -4.80
N ASP A 46 -13.86 46.60 -3.64
CA ASP A 46 -13.57 47.89 -2.99
C ASP A 46 -12.41 47.74 -1.99
N ILE A 47 -11.57 48.79 -1.87
CA ILE A 47 -10.52 48.89 -0.84
C ILE A 47 -10.64 50.22 -0.10
N SER A 48 -11.09 50.15 1.16
CA SER A 48 -11.12 51.31 2.05
C SER A 48 -9.83 51.43 2.84
N ILE A 49 -9.14 52.57 2.69
CA ILE A 49 -7.94 52.91 3.47
C ILE A 49 -8.24 54.15 4.30
N LYS A 50 -8.14 54.03 5.63
CA LYS A 50 -8.30 55.15 6.56
C LYS A 50 -6.97 55.48 7.20
N LEU A 51 -6.54 56.72 7.03
CA LEU A 51 -5.32 57.26 7.63
C LEU A 51 -5.63 57.98 8.94
N ASP A 52 -4.78 57.75 9.95
CA ASP A 52 -4.89 58.37 11.27
C ASP A 52 -3.57 59.04 11.68
N GLY A 53 -3.66 60.24 12.29
CA GLY A 53 -2.51 61.02 12.77
C GLY A 53 -1.92 61.98 11.72
N GLY A 54 -1.04 62.89 12.17
CA GLY A 54 -0.33 63.81 11.27
C GLY A 54 -1.24 64.68 10.38
N ALA A 55 -0.80 64.90 9.13
CA ALA A 55 -1.54 65.55 8.06
C ALA A 55 -2.37 64.56 7.22
N SER A 56 -3.00 63.55 7.85
CA SER A 56 -3.80 62.51 7.18
C SER A 56 -4.83 63.07 6.18
N TRP A 57 -5.40 64.26 6.44
CA TRP A 57 -6.32 64.92 5.51
C TRP A 57 -5.72 65.20 4.12
N LEU A 58 -4.41 65.49 4.05
CA LEU A 58 -3.69 65.76 2.80
C LEU A 58 -3.37 64.44 2.07
N TYR A 59 -3.00 63.41 2.82
CA TYR A 59 -2.64 62.11 2.29
C TYR A 59 -3.86 61.30 1.84
N GLN A 60 -5.01 61.46 2.51
CA GLN A 60 -6.25 60.76 2.16
C GLN A 60 -6.69 61.08 0.74
N GLY A 61 -6.67 62.35 0.33
CA GLY A 61 -7.01 62.75 -1.04
C GLY A 61 -6.07 62.16 -2.11
N MET A 62 -4.81 61.85 -1.76
CA MET A 62 -3.92 61.11 -2.65
C MET A 62 -4.28 59.62 -2.71
N ILE A 63 -4.60 58.99 -1.58
CA ILE A 63 -5.01 57.59 -1.53
C ILE A 63 -6.29 57.37 -2.34
N ASP A 64 -7.30 58.21 -2.15
CA ASP A 64 -8.57 58.15 -2.90
C ASP A 64 -8.33 58.30 -4.41
N ALA A 65 -7.38 59.16 -4.82
CA ALA A 65 -7.00 59.32 -6.23
C ALA A 65 -6.26 58.10 -6.83
N PHE A 66 -5.68 57.24 -6.00
CA PHE A 66 -4.96 56.03 -6.41
C PHE A 66 -5.69 54.72 -6.09
N GLU A 67 -6.92 54.78 -5.58
CA GLU A 67 -7.72 53.62 -5.16
C GLU A 67 -7.69 52.47 -6.19
N GLY A 68 -8.07 52.74 -7.45
CA GLY A 68 -8.03 51.72 -8.50
C GLY A 68 -6.64 51.15 -8.83
N LYS A 69 -5.56 51.92 -8.59
CA LYS A 69 -4.18 51.39 -8.72
C LYS A 69 -3.82 50.51 -7.53
N ILE A 70 -4.30 50.85 -6.34
CA ILE A 70 -4.10 50.06 -5.13
C ILE A 70 -4.87 48.74 -5.26
N GLU A 71 -6.12 48.78 -5.72
CA GLU A 71 -6.93 47.60 -6.05
C GLU A 71 -6.19 46.68 -7.01
N SER A 72 -5.78 47.19 -8.18
CA SER A 72 -5.05 46.40 -9.17
C SER A 72 -3.73 45.86 -8.62
N ALA A 73 -3.02 46.62 -7.77
CA ALA A 73 -1.80 46.15 -7.12
C ALA A 73 -2.08 44.97 -6.16
N VAL A 74 -3.19 45.03 -5.41
CA VAL A 74 -3.61 43.94 -4.52
C VAL A 74 -4.03 42.71 -5.33
N GLU A 75 -4.86 42.87 -6.36
CA GLU A 75 -5.27 41.78 -7.25
C GLU A 75 -4.07 41.05 -7.87
N ASN A 76 -3.11 41.82 -8.39
CA ASN A 76 -1.89 41.27 -8.97
C ASN A 76 -1.00 40.57 -7.92
N ALA A 77 -0.90 41.14 -6.72
CA ALA A 77 -0.11 40.55 -5.64
C ALA A 77 -0.71 39.20 -5.18
N ILE A 78 -2.03 39.13 -5.03
CA ILE A 78 -2.74 37.89 -4.68
C ILE A 78 -2.59 36.85 -5.80
N THR A 79 -2.82 37.24 -7.06
CA THR A 79 -2.67 36.35 -8.22
C THR A 79 -1.27 35.75 -8.28
N LYS A 80 -0.23 36.58 -8.11
CA LYS A 80 1.16 36.11 -8.07
C LYS A 80 1.43 35.13 -6.92
N LYS A 81 0.86 35.39 -5.74
CA LYS A 81 1.00 34.48 -4.58
C LYS A 81 0.32 33.14 -4.81
N LEU A 82 -0.81 33.12 -5.51
CA LEU A 82 -1.49 31.90 -5.92
C LEU A 82 -0.64 31.10 -6.91
N GLU A 83 -0.09 31.76 -7.93
CA GLU A 83 0.83 31.12 -8.91
C GLU A 83 2.06 30.49 -8.24
N GLU A 84 2.67 31.20 -7.28
CA GLU A 84 3.77 30.67 -6.45
C GLU A 84 3.32 29.43 -5.65
N GLY A 85 2.12 29.47 -5.05
CA GLY A 85 1.55 28.35 -4.31
C GLY A 85 1.26 27.13 -5.20
N ILE A 86 0.73 27.34 -6.40
CA ILE A 86 0.44 26.30 -7.38
C ILE A 86 1.72 25.63 -7.86
N SER A 87 2.78 26.41 -8.10
CA SER A 87 4.09 25.89 -8.49
C SER A 87 4.69 24.97 -7.40
N ARG A 88 4.47 25.32 -6.12
CA ARG A 88 4.87 24.46 -4.98
C ARG A 88 4.02 23.19 -4.92
N LEU A 89 2.72 23.29 -5.16
CA LEU A 89 1.82 22.13 -5.19
C LEU A 89 2.16 21.18 -6.35
N ASP A 90 2.45 21.70 -7.54
CA ASP A 90 2.93 20.93 -8.69
C ASP A 90 4.22 20.19 -8.35
N SER A 91 5.21 20.89 -7.78
CA SER A 91 6.47 20.27 -7.33
C SER A 91 6.24 19.14 -6.32
N PHE A 92 5.29 19.33 -5.39
CA PHE A 92 4.91 18.29 -4.44
C PHE A 92 4.28 17.07 -5.13
N LEU A 93 3.32 17.28 -6.04
CA LEU A 93 2.66 16.20 -6.78
C LEU A 93 3.65 15.42 -7.66
N GLN A 94 4.61 16.09 -8.28
CA GLN A 94 5.68 15.45 -9.05
C GLN A 94 6.65 14.65 -8.16
N SER A 95 6.83 15.07 -6.91
CA SER A 95 7.69 14.40 -5.93
C SER A 95 7.07 13.14 -5.29
N LEU A 96 5.80 12.85 -5.56
CA LEU A 96 5.15 11.64 -5.07
C LEU A 96 5.96 10.40 -5.49
N PRO A 97 6.18 9.45 -4.57
CA PRO A 97 7.02 8.29 -4.84
C PRO A 97 6.39 7.44 -5.94
N LYS A 98 7.21 6.95 -6.88
CA LYS A 98 6.80 5.97 -7.90
C LYS A 98 6.80 4.53 -7.36
N PHE A 99 7.52 4.29 -6.26
CA PHE A 99 7.64 3.00 -5.62
C PHE A 99 7.49 3.16 -4.11
N LEU A 100 6.61 2.36 -3.50
CA LEU A 100 6.47 2.30 -2.05
C LEU A 100 7.22 1.07 -1.53
N PRO A 101 8.22 1.23 -0.65
CA PRO A 101 8.90 0.09 -0.08
C PRO A 101 7.96 -0.72 0.82
N VAL A 102 7.96 -2.04 0.65
CA VAL A 102 7.21 -2.96 1.52
C VAL A 102 8.17 -3.55 2.56
N ASP A 103 9.24 -4.20 2.10
CA ASP A 103 10.27 -4.82 2.95
C ASP A 103 11.65 -4.79 2.26
N ASP A 104 12.64 -5.58 2.71
CA ASP A 104 13.97 -5.61 2.10
C ASP A 104 14.02 -6.24 0.69
N LYS A 105 12.97 -6.96 0.28
CA LYS A 105 12.86 -7.65 -1.02
C LYS A 105 11.97 -6.92 -2.01
N ALA A 106 10.89 -6.29 -1.56
CA ALA A 106 9.81 -5.85 -2.42
C ALA A 106 9.45 -4.36 -2.26
N SER A 107 9.01 -3.79 -3.37
CA SER A 107 8.37 -2.49 -3.44
C SER A 107 7.06 -2.62 -4.24
N LEU A 108 6.04 -1.86 -3.86
CA LEU A 108 4.82 -1.68 -4.63
C LEU A 108 5.03 -0.60 -5.68
N ASN A 109 4.81 -0.90 -6.95
CA ASN A 109 4.84 0.09 -8.02
C ASN A 109 3.55 0.93 -7.98
N VAL A 110 3.67 2.22 -7.68
CA VAL A 110 2.56 3.15 -7.57
C VAL A 110 2.60 4.24 -8.66
N THR A 111 3.33 4.02 -9.75
CA THR A 111 3.33 4.92 -10.90
C THR A 111 1.92 5.07 -11.48
N PHE A 112 1.54 6.30 -11.81
CA PHE A 112 0.29 6.57 -12.51
C PHE A 112 0.35 6.02 -13.93
N VAL A 113 -0.69 5.29 -14.36
CA VAL A 113 -0.71 4.63 -15.69
C VAL A 113 -1.39 5.50 -16.73
N ASN A 114 -2.46 6.20 -16.34
CA ASN A 114 -3.29 7.04 -17.20
C ASN A 114 -3.45 8.44 -16.59
N ASP A 115 -3.95 9.38 -17.38
CA ASP A 115 -4.38 10.67 -16.86
C ASP A 115 -5.48 10.50 -15.80
N PRO A 116 -5.54 11.38 -14.78
CA PRO A 116 -6.58 11.33 -13.77
C PRO A 116 -7.98 11.41 -14.36
N LEU A 117 -8.89 10.57 -13.86
CA LEU A 117 -10.28 10.57 -14.26
C LEU A 117 -11.05 11.62 -13.46
N LEU A 118 -11.39 12.74 -14.09
CA LEU A 118 -12.19 13.80 -13.48
C LEU A 118 -13.67 13.59 -13.76
N THR A 119 -14.47 13.43 -12.71
CA THR A 119 -15.94 13.38 -12.79
C THR A 119 -16.57 14.57 -12.08
N LYS A 120 -17.89 14.67 -12.11
CA LYS A 120 -18.61 15.74 -11.39
C LYS A 120 -18.49 15.63 -9.86
N SER A 121 -18.11 14.48 -9.33
CA SER A 121 -18.13 14.19 -7.89
C SER A 121 -16.87 13.47 -7.37
N SER A 122 -15.90 13.16 -8.22
CA SER A 122 -14.68 12.45 -7.83
C SER A 122 -13.51 12.72 -8.76
N ILE A 123 -12.32 12.52 -8.22
CA ILE A 123 -11.06 12.45 -8.95
C ILE A 123 -10.52 11.03 -8.77
N GLY A 124 -10.35 10.30 -9.87
CA GLY A 124 -9.85 8.93 -9.88
C GLY A 124 -8.42 8.87 -10.39
N PHE A 125 -7.62 7.97 -9.81
CA PHE A 125 -6.26 7.70 -10.23
C PHE A 125 -6.08 6.21 -10.47
N GLU A 126 -5.44 5.86 -11.59
CA GLU A 126 -5.03 4.50 -11.89
C GLU A 126 -3.52 4.37 -11.70
N ILE A 127 -3.13 3.43 -10.84
CA ILE A 127 -1.72 3.12 -10.57
C ILE A 127 -1.40 1.70 -11.03
N ASN A 128 -0.11 1.44 -11.26
CA ASN A 128 0.38 0.13 -11.70
C ASN A 128 -0.01 -0.99 -10.72
N GLY A 129 0.25 -0.78 -9.42
CA GLY A 129 -0.15 -1.66 -8.33
C GLY A 129 0.59 -2.99 -8.23
N LEU A 130 1.55 -3.31 -9.12
CA LEU A 130 2.27 -4.58 -9.07
C LEU A 130 3.51 -4.51 -8.19
N PHE A 131 3.83 -5.62 -7.53
CA PHE A 131 5.03 -5.76 -6.73
C PHE A 131 6.26 -5.97 -7.62
N VAL A 132 7.36 -5.28 -7.27
CA VAL A 132 8.65 -5.36 -7.97
C VAL A 132 9.78 -5.57 -6.96
N GLU A 133 10.86 -6.19 -7.39
CA GLU A 133 12.03 -6.41 -6.54
C GLU A 133 12.71 -5.08 -6.22
N ARG A 134 13.04 -4.85 -4.94
CA ARG A 134 13.60 -3.59 -4.45
C ARG A 134 14.96 -3.25 -5.05
N LYS A 135 15.74 -4.26 -5.46
CA LYS A 135 17.08 -4.10 -6.03
C LYS A 135 17.09 -3.83 -7.54
N MET A 136 15.96 -3.99 -8.22
CA MET A 136 15.87 -3.86 -9.68
C MET A 136 15.16 -2.56 -10.05
N THR A 137 15.84 -1.44 -9.86
CA THR A 137 15.47 -0.17 -10.50
C THR A 137 15.75 -0.23 -12.01
N LEU A 138 15.01 -1.04 -12.76
CA LEU A 138 14.96 -0.95 -14.21
C LEU A 138 13.57 -1.36 -14.71
N VAL A 139 12.80 -0.33 -15.11
CA VAL A 139 11.73 -0.31 -16.10
C VAL A 139 11.13 -1.69 -16.45
N SER A 140 10.08 -2.07 -15.73
CA SER A 140 9.19 -3.12 -16.22
C SER A 140 8.15 -2.47 -17.14
N ASN A 141 8.37 -2.57 -18.45
CA ASN A 141 7.31 -2.43 -19.45
C ASN A 141 6.54 -3.76 -19.51
N ASN A 142 5.72 -4.02 -18.51
CA ASN A 142 4.73 -5.07 -18.62
C ASN A 142 3.47 -4.46 -19.23
N HIS A 143 3.02 -5.06 -20.34
CA HIS A 143 1.79 -4.69 -21.01
C HIS A 143 0.60 -4.77 -20.04
N HIS A 144 0.11 -3.60 -19.65
CA HIS A 144 -1.07 -3.49 -18.81
C HIS A 144 -2.30 -3.88 -19.63
N LYS A 145 -3.02 -4.90 -19.18
CA LYS A 145 -4.44 -4.99 -19.51
C LYS A 145 -5.09 -3.78 -18.85
N ASN A 146 -5.66 -2.89 -19.66
CA ASN A 146 -6.50 -1.79 -19.20
C ASN A 146 -7.62 -2.36 -18.33
N LEU A 147 -7.42 -2.34 -17.02
CA LEU A 147 -8.47 -2.63 -16.07
C LEU A 147 -9.11 -1.29 -15.72
N GLN A 148 -10.16 -0.91 -16.46
CA GLN A 148 -11.04 0.16 -16.01
C GLN A 148 -11.69 -0.31 -14.71
N SER A 149 -11.08 0.07 -13.59
CA SER A 149 -11.53 -0.31 -12.26
C SER A 149 -12.17 0.91 -11.62
N LEU A 150 -13.48 1.02 -11.78
CA LEU A 150 -14.26 1.95 -10.97
C LEU A 150 -14.19 1.50 -9.51
N VAL A 151 -13.66 2.37 -8.65
CA VAL A 151 -13.76 2.19 -7.20
C VAL A 151 -15.20 2.50 -6.80
N PHE A 152 -15.90 1.52 -6.24
CA PHE A 152 -17.26 1.70 -5.75
C PHE A 152 -17.27 1.69 -4.22
N CYS A 153 -17.62 2.83 -3.63
CA CYS A 153 -17.95 2.94 -2.21
C CYS A 153 -19.46 3.09 -2.08
N ALA A 154 -20.10 2.20 -1.32
CA ALA A 154 -21.55 2.23 -1.11
C ALA A 154 -22.01 3.53 -0.44
N ASP A 155 -21.18 4.05 0.47
CA ASP A 155 -21.34 5.36 1.08
C ASP A 155 -20.55 6.42 0.30
N SER A 156 -21.28 7.30 -0.39
CA SER A 156 -20.68 8.39 -1.17
C SER A 156 -20.10 9.51 -0.30
N SER A 157 -20.29 9.47 1.02
CA SER A 157 -19.69 10.43 1.96
C SER A 157 -18.23 10.11 2.31
N LYS A 158 -17.75 8.90 1.97
CA LYS A 158 -16.35 8.51 2.19
C LYS A 158 -15.41 9.36 1.32
N MET A 159 -14.37 9.90 1.95
CA MET A 159 -13.42 10.81 1.28
C MET A 159 -12.45 10.12 0.32
N LEU A 160 -12.16 8.83 0.55
CA LEU A 160 -11.18 8.08 -0.20
C LEU A 160 -11.68 6.65 -0.47
N GLY A 161 -11.51 6.22 -1.72
CA GLY A 161 -11.69 4.84 -2.14
C GLY A 161 -10.41 4.31 -2.78
N ILE A 162 -9.99 3.09 -2.42
CA ILE A 162 -8.88 2.36 -3.05
C ILE A 162 -9.39 0.98 -3.46
N ALA A 163 -9.24 0.60 -4.72
CA ALA A 163 -9.52 -0.77 -5.18
C ALA A 163 -8.21 -1.45 -5.58
N LEU A 164 -8.00 -2.64 -5.02
CA LEU A 164 -6.87 -3.52 -5.31
C LEU A 164 -7.39 -4.77 -6.02
N ASP A 165 -6.91 -5.02 -7.22
CA ASP A 165 -7.21 -6.24 -7.96
C ASP A 165 -6.47 -7.44 -7.36
N GLU A 166 -7.03 -8.65 -7.49
CA GLU A 166 -6.34 -9.88 -7.06
C GLU A 166 -4.96 -10.05 -7.71
N ALA A 167 -4.75 -9.47 -8.90
CA ALA A 167 -3.44 -9.40 -9.56
C ALA A 167 -2.37 -8.71 -8.70
N VAL A 168 -2.74 -7.75 -7.84
CA VAL A 168 -1.81 -7.09 -6.90
C VAL A 168 -1.25 -8.14 -5.93
N PHE A 169 -2.13 -8.92 -5.31
CA PHE A 169 -1.74 -9.96 -4.34
C PHE A 169 -1.01 -11.13 -5.03
N ASN A 170 -1.46 -11.53 -6.21
CA ASN A 170 -0.80 -12.56 -7.01
C ASN A 170 0.60 -12.13 -7.49
N SER A 171 0.82 -10.84 -7.76
CA SER A 171 2.15 -10.32 -8.09
C SER A 171 3.11 -10.38 -6.89
N ALA A 172 2.62 -10.07 -5.68
CA ALA A 172 3.39 -10.21 -4.45
C ALA A 172 3.77 -11.67 -4.20
N SER A 173 2.79 -12.57 -4.33
CA SER A 173 2.97 -14.01 -4.18
C SER A 173 4.04 -14.56 -5.13
N ALA A 174 3.99 -14.17 -6.42
CA ALA A 174 4.99 -14.56 -7.42
C ALA A 174 6.39 -14.03 -7.09
N LEU A 175 6.49 -12.78 -6.61
CA LEU A 175 7.77 -12.18 -6.22
C LEU A 175 8.42 -12.95 -5.06
N TYR A 176 7.69 -13.18 -3.96
CA TYR A 176 8.25 -13.88 -2.80
C TYR A 176 8.55 -15.36 -3.08
N TYR A 177 7.76 -16.01 -3.93
CA TYR A 177 8.08 -17.35 -4.44
C TYR A 177 9.42 -17.36 -5.19
N ASN A 178 9.62 -16.44 -6.14
CA ASN A 178 10.86 -16.33 -6.92
C ASN A 178 12.07 -15.98 -6.05
N ALA A 179 11.86 -15.19 -4.99
CA ALA A 179 12.89 -14.87 -3.99
C ALA A 179 13.26 -16.07 -3.09
N LYS A 180 12.64 -17.25 -3.28
CA LYS A 180 12.81 -18.46 -2.46
C LYS A 180 12.55 -18.23 -0.97
N PHE A 181 11.68 -17.28 -0.65
CA PHE A 181 11.38 -16.90 0.72
C PHE A 181 10.63 -17.99 1.50
N MET A 182 9.96 -18.90 0.79
CA MET A 182 9.13 -19.96 1.37
C MET A 182 9.75 -21.35 1.15
N GLN A 183 11.01 -21.49 1.57
CA GLN A 183 11.73 -22.76 1.69
C GLN A 183 12.24 -22.86 3.13
N TRP A 184 11.77 -23.85 3.89
CA TRP A 184 12.19 -24.01 5.29
C TRP A 184 12.32 -25.48 5.69
N ILE A 185 13.28 -25.71 6.58
CA ILE A 185 13.43 -26.96 7.32
C ILE A 185 12.69 -26.78 8.65
N VAL A 186 11.75 -27.67 8.94
CA VAL A 186 11.02 -27.64 10.20
C VAL A 186 11.90 -28.24 11.30
N GLU A 187 12.59 -27.38 12.03
CA GLU A 187 13.47 -27.78 13.15
C GLU A 187 12.73 -27.86 14.49
N LYS A 188 11.58 -27.19 14.61
CA LYS A 188 10.81 -27.15 15.86
C LYS A 188 9.32 -27.32 15.60
N ILE A 189 8.74 -28.33 16.25
CA ILE A 189 7.30 -28.57 16.35
C ILE A 189 6.91 -28.88 17.80
N PRO A 190 5.64 -28.71 18.19
CA PRO A 190 5.22 -28.95 19.57
C PRO A 190 5.54 -30.35 20.07
N ASP A 191 5.38 -31.37 19.22
CA ASP A 191 5.80 -32.74 19.50
C ASP A 191 7.10 -33.06 18.76
N GLN A 192 8.22 -32.94 19.47
CA GLN A 192 9.56 -33.20 18.94
C GLN A 192 9.77 -34.67 18.54
N SER A 193 8.95 -35.61 19.04
CA SER A 193 9.08 -37.01 18.64
C SER A 193 8.80 -37.25 17.16
N LEU A 194 8.04 -36.34 16.53
CA LEU A 194 7.75 -36.35 15.09
C LEU A 194 8.94 -35.92 14.22
N LEU A 195 10.02 -35.39 14.81
CA LEU A 195 11.31 -35.14 14.15
C LEU A 195 12.31 -36.27 14.38
N ASN A 196 11.85 -37.44 14.84
CA ASN A 196 12.66 -38.65 14.95
C ASN A 196 11.90 -39.84 14.38
N THR A 197 12.60 -40.74 13.71
CA THR A 197 12.02 -41.94 13.09
C THR A 197 11.27 -42.83 14.08
N ALA A 198 11.61 -42.79 15.38
CA ALA A 198 10.91 -43.51 16.44
C ALA A 198 9.45 -43.05 16.60
N GLY A 199 9.16 -41.75 16.48
CA GLY A 199 7.79 -41.22 16.52
C GLY A 199 6.92 -41.70 15.35
N TRP A 200 7.57 -42.07 14.24
CA TRP A 200 6.91 -42.58 13.04
C TRP A 200 6.73 -44.09 13.03
N ARG A 201 7.15 -44.82 14.07
CA ARG A 201 7.09 -46.29 14.13
C ARG A 201 5.71 -46.87 13.82
N PHE A 202 4.64 -46.19 14.23
CA PHE A 202 3.26 -46.61 13.98
C PHE A 202 2.60 -45.91 12.78
N ILE A 203 3.21 -44.84 12.27
CA ILE A 203 2.71 -44.03 11.15
C ILE A 203 3.26 -44.60 9.84
N VAL A 204 4.59 -44.75 9.77
CA VAL A 204 5.34 -45.31 8.65
C VAL A 204 6.33 -46.36 9.21
N PRO A 205 5.88 -47.60 9.47
CA PRO A 205 6.73 -48.62 10.07
C PRO A 205 8.00 -48.94 9.26
N GLN A 206 7.96 -48.77 7.93
CA GLN A 206 9.11 -49.02 7.06
C GLN A 206 10.22 -47.97 7.22
N LEU A 207 9.86 -46.74 7.62
CA LEU A 207 10.81 -45.68 7.93
C LEU A 207 11.68 -46.10 9.12
N TYR A 208 11.03 -46.43 10.24
CA TYR A 208 11.71 -46.86 11.46
C TYR A 208 12.52 -48.14 11.28
N LYS A 209 12.06 -49.09 10.47
CA LYS A 209 12.81 -50.34 10.20
C LYS A 209 14.12 -50.10 9.47
N LYS A 210 14.13 -49.16 8.52
CA LYS A 210 15.30 -48.87 7.69
C LYS A 210 16.26 -47.90 8.39
N TYR A 211 15.71 -46.98 9.17
CA TYR A 211 16.42 -45.91 9.87
C TYR A 211 15.93 -45.87 11.33
N PRO A 212 16.42 -46.76 12.22
CA PRO A 212 15.90 -46.87 13.58
C PRO A 212 16.48 -45.81 14.52
N ASN A 213 15.62 -44.97 15.09
CA ASN A 213 15.96 -43.88 16.03
C ASN A 213 16.82 -42.75 15.44
N ASP A 214 16.95 -42.68 14.12
CA ASP A 214 17.59 -41.55 13.45
C ASP A 214 16.72 -40.30 13.54
N ASP A 215 17.38 -39.14 13.61
CA ASP A 215 16.74 -37.83 13.55
C ASP A 215 16.24 -37.53 12.13
N MET A 216 15.27 -36.62 12.04
CA MET A 216 14.59 -36.30 10.80
C MET A 216 14.42 -34.80 10.62
N ASN A 217 14.52 -34.36 9.37
CA ASN A 217 14.16 -33.03 8.93
C ASN A 217 12.93 -33.10 8.02
N LEU A 218 12.01 -32.16 8.21
CA LEU A 218 10.85 -32.00 7.33
C LEU A 218 11.08 -30.73 6.51
N ASN A 219 11.49 -30.89 5.26
CA ASN A 219 11.78 -29.78 4.36
C ASN A 219 10.52 -29.44 3.56
N ILE A 220 9.99 -28.24 3.78
CA ILE A 220 8.80 -27.76 3.10
C ILE A 220 9.19 -26.62 2.17
N SER A 221 8.74 -26.73 0.94
CA SER A 221 8.94 -25.69 -0.08
C SER A 221 7.67 -25.52 -0.90
N LEU A 222 7.42 -24.29 -1.35
CA LEU A 222 6.39 -24.06 -2.35
C LEU A 222 6.76 -24.71 -3.70
N SER A 223 5.76 -25.29 -4.37
CA SER A 223 5.90 -25.86 -5.72
C SER A 223 5.54 -24.85 -6.82
N SER A 224 4.77 -23.81 -6.47
CA SER A 224 4.39 -22.70 -7.33
C SER A 224 4.04 -21.48 -6.48
N PRO A 225 3.91 -20.27 -7.07
CA PRO A 225 3.33 -19.12 -6.38
C PRO A 225 1.94 -19.46 -5.82
N PRO A 226 1.64 -19.09 -4.56
CA PRO A 226 0.29 -19.10 -4.02
C PRO A 226 -0.66 -18.28 -4.89
N ILE A 227 -1.88 -18.78 -5.08
CA ILE A 227 -2.92 -18.10 -5.85
C ILE A 227 -3.90 -17.49 -4.88
N ILE A 228 -4.14 -16.18 -5.01
CA ILE A 228 -5.15 -15.43 -4.26
C ILE A 228 -6.32 -15.15 -5.19
N GLU A 229 -7.51 -15.53 -4.75
CA GLU A 229 -8.77 -15.33 -5.46
C GLU A 229 -9.70 -14.48 -4.59
N ILE A 230 -10.24 -13.41 -5.17
CA ILE A 230 -11.18 -12.54 -4.47
C ILE A 230 -12.57 -12.70 -5.06
N SER A 231 -13.53 -13.07 -4.21
CA SER A 231 -14.94 -13.19 -4.59
C SER A 231 -15.83 -12.49 -3.56
N ASP A 232 -17.13 -12.50 -3.81
CA ASP A 232 -18.07 -11.70 -3.01
C ASP A 232 -18.02 -12.07 -1.52
N GLY A 233 -17.49 -11.14 -0.73
CA GLY A 233 -17.34 -11.28 0.72
C GLY A 233 -16.17 -12.14 1.21
N LYS A 234 -15.32 -12.69 0.33
CA LYS A 234 -14.21 -13.56 0.75
C LYS A 234 -12.95 -13.40 -0.11
N ALA A 235 -11.81 -13.61 0.54
CA ALA A 235 -10.51 -13.77 -0.10
C ALA A 235 -9.99 -15.17 0.20
N ASP A 236 -9.85 -15.99 -0.82
CA ASP A 236 -9.39 -17.37 -0.71
C ASP A 236 -7.97 -17.49 -1.25
N GLY A 237 -7.22 -18.47 -0.74
CA GLY A 237 -5.84 -18.75 -1.09
C GLY A 237 -5.65 -20.23 -1.39
N ILE A 238 -4.97 -20.53 -2.50
CA ILE A 238 -4.56 -21.89 -2.87
C ILE A 238 -3.04 -21.95 -2.87
N ILE A 239 -2.47 -22.79 -2.00
CA ILE A 239 -1.03 -22.93 -1.84
C ILE A 239 -0.61 -24.34 -2.26
N TYR A 240 0.28 -24.43 -3.25
CA TYR A 240 0.90 -25.68 -3.68
C TYR A 240 2.28 -25.80 -3.04
N SER A 241 2.51 -26.88 -2.30
CA SER A 241 3.79 -27.12 -1.64
C SER A 241 4.18 -28.59 -1.69
N ASP A 242 5.47 -28.83 -1.48
CA ASP A 242 6.06 -30.15 -1.33
C ASP A 242 6.70 -30.25 0.05
N LEU A 243 6.42 -31.36 0.71
CA LEU A 243 7.14 -31.82 1.89
C LEU A 243 8.08 -32.94 1.49
N ILE A 244 9.37 -32.77 1.75
CA ILE A 244 10.38 -33.82 1.69
C ILE A 244 10.69 -34.26 3.12
N ILE A 245 10.61 -35.56 3.35
CA ILE A 245 11.03 -36.19 4.59
C ILE A 245 12.49 -36.59 4.42
N ASP A 246 13.37 -36.01 5.23
CA ASP A 246 14.79 -36.27 5.26
C ASP A 246 15.17 -37.01 6.54
N VAL A 247 16.00 -38.04 6.44
CA VAL A 247 16.60 -38.73 7.58
C VAL A 247 18.06 -38.29 7.74
N LEU A 248 18.49 -38.07 8.98
CA LEU A 248 19.83 -37.64 9.34
C LEU A 248 20.64 -38.84 9.84
N GLU A 249 21.15 -39.65 8.91
CA GLU A 249 21.93 -40.85 9.22
C GLU A 249 23.44 -40.53 9.19
N THR A 250 24.14 -40.67 10.32
CA THR A 250 25.61 -40.50 10.41
C THR A 250 26.14 -39.17 9.83
N GLY A 251 25.38 -38.09 10.00
CA GLY A 251 25.74 -36.76 9.48
C GLY A 251 25.43 -36.53 8.00
N LYS A 252 24.74 -37.46 7.33
CA LYS A 252 24.22 -37.29 5.96
C LYS A 252 22.72 -37.04 5.98
N VAL A 253 22.28 -36.11 5.13
CA VAL A 253 20.85 -35.85 4.87
C VAL A 253 20.39 -36.76 3.75
N ILE A 254 19.48 -37.68 4.04
CA ILE A 254 18.97 -38.68 3.10
C ILE A 254 17.47 -38.44 2.85
N PRO A 255 17.06 -37.99 1.65
CA PRO A 255 15.66 -37.80 1.32
C PRO A 255 14.97 -39.16 1.10
N VAL A 256 13.94 -39.44 1.91
CA VAL A 256 13.28 -40.77 1.94
C VAL A 256 11.88 -40.79 1.34
N ALA A 257 11.16 -39.66 1.34
CA ALA A 257 9.86 -39.54 0.67
C ALA A 257 9.55 -38.08 0.33
N CYS A 258 8.70 -37.87 -0.69
CA CYS A 258 8.12 -36.57 -1.00
C CYS A 258 6.61 -36.64 -1.13
N ILE A 259 5.94 -35.72 -0.46
CA ILE A 259 4.48 -35.57 -0.40
C ILE A 259 4.12 -34.22 -0.99
N SER A 260 3.24 -34.21 -1.99
CA SER A 260 2.61 -33.01 -2.51
C SER A 260 1.45 -32.59 -1.61
N LEU A 261 1.32 -31.29 -1.40
CA LEU A 261 0.29 -30.66 -0.58
C LEU A 261 -0.42 -29.59 -1.41
N VAL A 262 -1.75 -29.63 -1.38
CA VAL A 262 -2.62 -28.56 -1.88
C VAL A 262 -3.39 -28.02 -0.68
N ILE A 263 -3.07 -26.80 -0.27
CA ILE A 263 -3.62 -26.16 0.92
C ILE A 263 -4.64 -25.12 0.47
N HIS A 264 -5.87 -25.24 0.97
CA HIS A 264 -6.91 -24.24 0.80
C HIS A 264 -7.03 -23.42 2.08
N ALA A 265 -6.98 -22.11 1.94
CA ALA A 265 -6.98 -21.19 3.05
C ALA A 265 -7.89 -20.00 2.80
N SER A 266 -8.49 -19.48 3.86
CA SER A 266 -9.29 -18.28 3.84
C SER A 266 -8.53 -17.11 4.47
N GLY A 267 -8.61 -15.96 3.82
CA GLY A 267 -7.98 -14.71 4.22
C GLY A 267 -8.97 -13.78 4.91
N SER A 268 -8.47 -13.06 5.91
CA SER A 268 -9.14 -11.90 6.52
C SER A 268 -8.19 -10.72 6.50
N VAL A 269 -8.71 -9.53 6.23
CA VAL A 269 -7.90 -8.31 6.15
C VAL A 269 -8.47 -7.22 7.04
N ARG A 270 -7.60 -6.32 7.48
CA ARG A 270 -7.93 -5.17 8.32
C ARG A 270 -7.01 -3.99 7.97
N ILE A 271 -7.47 -2.79 8.27
CA ILE A 271 -6.64 -1.59 8.19
C ILE A 271 -5.95 -1.36 9.53
N GLU A 272 -4.62 -1.27 9.50
CA GLU A 272 -3.79 -0.96 10.66
C GLU A 272 -2.94 0.28 10.34
N GLY A 273 -3.36 1.44 10.83
CA GLY A 273 -2.82 2.73 10.40
C GLY A 273 -3.12 2.98 8.92
N ASN A 274 -2.08 3.03 8.09
CA ASN A 274 -2.17 3.14 6.63
C ASN A 274 -1.78 1.84 5.91
N ASN A 275 -1.69 0.72 6.63
CA ASN A 275 -1.35 -0.58 6.08
C ASN A 275 -2.58 -1.48 5.99
N LEU A 276 -2.63 -2.27 4.94
CA LEU A 276 -3.55 -3.40 4.81
C LEU A 276 -2.89 -4.63 5.41
N ALA A 277 -3.26 -4.95 6.65
CA ALA A 277 -2.78 -6.14 7.35
C ALA A 277 -3.71 -7.33 7.07
N GLY A 278 -3.12 -8.52 6.93
CA GLY A 278 -3.81 -9.75 6.63
C GLY A 278 -3.63 -10.82 7.71
N ASN A 279 -4.53 -11.79 7.71
CA ASN A 279 -4.39 -13.04 8.45
C ASN A 279 -5.08 -14.16 7.68
N MET A 280 -4.41 -15.30 7.58
CA MET A 280 -4.83 -16.50 6.89
C MET A 280 -5.26 -17.58 7.90
N ARG A 281 -6.26 -18.36 7.51
CA ARG A 281 -6.75 -19.54 8.21
C ARG A 281 -6.75 -20.73 7.26
N LEU A 282 -6.40 -21.90 7.76
CA LEU A 282 -6.52 -23.14 7.00
C LEU A 282 -7.98 -23.58 6.95
N ASP A 283 -8.50 -23.83 5.75
CA ASP A 283 -9.82 -24.42 5.57
C ASP A 283 -9.71 -25.94 5.46
N ASN A 284 -8.90 -26.41 4.52
CA ASN A 284 -8.58 -27.82 4.33
C ASN A 284 -7.27 -27.99 3.56
N PHE A 285 -6.79 -29.23 3.47
CA PHE A 285 -5.70 -29.56 2.57
C PHE A 285 -5.87 -30.97 1.99
N ALA A 286 -5.35 -31.16 0.79
CA ALA A 286 -5.18 -32.47 0.17
C ALA A 286 -3.69 -32.83 0.13
N MET A 287 -3.40 -34.13 0.18
CA MET A 287 -2.03 -34.63 0.14
C MET A 287 -1.91 -35.87 -0.76
N SER A 288 -0.84 -35.95 -1.53
CA SER A 288 -0.57 -37.08 -2.41
C SER A 288 0.92 -37.43 -2.40
N LEU A 289 1.23 -38.72 -2.54
CA LEU A 289 2.63 -39.18 -2.57
C LEU A 289 3.23 -38.91 -3.96
N LYS A 290 4.32 -38.14 -4.04
CA LYS A 290 5.09 -37.96 -5.29
C LYS A 290 6.03 -39.13 -5.52
N TRP A 291 6.83 -39.46 -4.51
CA TRP A 291 7.76 -40.60 -4.54
C TRP A 291 8.13 -41.05 -3.12
N SER A 292 8.64 -42.27 -2.98
CA SER A 292 9.10 -42.82 -1.70
C SER A 292 10.15 -43.92 -1.89
N ASN A 293 11.24 -43.83 -1.14
CA ASN A 293 12.33 -44.82 -1.05
C ASN A 293 12.15 -45.79 0.15
N ILE A 294 11.03 -45.66 0.87
CA ILE A 294 10.64 -46.45 2.04
C ILE A 294 9.32 -47.21 1.80
N GLY A 295 8.93 -47.36 0.52
CA GLY A 295 7.73 -48.07 0.10
C GLY A 295 6.47 -47.22 0.12
N SER A 296 5.30 -47.85 0.00
CA SER A 296 4.03 -47.14 -0.03
C SER A 296 3.71 -46.49 1.32
N LEU A 297 3.29 -45.22 1.27
CA LEU A 297 2.91 -44.45 2.43
C LEU A 297 1.39 -44.34 2.53
N ARG A 298 0.85 -44.60 3.72
CA ARG A 298 -0.58 -44.47 3.99
C ARG A 298 -0.90 -43.03 4.37
N MET A 299 -1.34 -42.22 3.40
CA MET A 299 -1.55 -40.78 3.57
C MET A 299 -2.45 -40.44 4.76
N TYR A 300 -3.52 -41.21 5.01
CA TYR A 300 -4.44 -40.99 6.12
C TYR A 300 -3.77 -41.09 7.51
N LEU A 301 -2.67 -41.85 7.65
CA LEU A 301 -1.88 -41.90 8.89
C LEU A 301 -0.99 -40.68 9.07
N ILE A 302 -0.54 -40.08 7.96
CA ILE A 302 0.36 -38.92 7.94
C ILE A 302 -0.44 -37.61 8.07
N GLN A 303 -1.70 -37.59 7.64
CA GLN A 303 -2.56 -36.42 7.64
C GLN A 303 -2.66 -35.69 9.00
N PRO A 304 -2.78 -36.35 10.16
CA PRO A 304 -2.80 -35.67 11.46
C PRO A 304 -1.47 -34.96 11.79
N VAL A 305 -0.34 -35.55 11.38
CA VAL A 305 0.99 -34.94 11.51
C VAL A 305 1.07 -33.69 10.64
N MET A 306 0.61 -33.78 9.39
CA MET A 306 0.58 -32.63 8.48
C MET A 306 -0.31 -31.50 8.98
N TRP A 307 -1.49 -31.82 9.50
CA TRP A 307 -2.38 -30.84 10.12
C TRP A 307 -1.66 -30.08 11.24
N THR A 308 -0.93 -30.79 12.10
CA THR A 308 -0.17 -30.19 13.20
C THR A 308 0.93 -29.27 12.68
N ILE A 309 1.71 -29.69 11.69
CA ILE A 309 2.77 -28.87 11.09
C ILE A 309 2.21 -27.59 10.45
N ILE A 310 1.12 -27.72 9.68
CA ILE A 310 0.49 -26.56 9.03
C ILE A 310 -0.02 -25.56 10.09
N GLN A 311 -0.71 -26.05 11.12
CA GLN A 311 -1.31 -25.19 12.15
C GLN A 311 -0.29 -24.52 13.07
N THR A 312 0.84 -25.18 13.35
CA THR A 312 1.76 -24.75 14.42
C THR A 312 3.05 -24.13 13.89
N VAL A 313 3.39 -24.35 12.62
CA VAL A 313 4.60 -23.82 11.99
C VAL A 313 4.25 -22.91 10.82
N PHE A 314 3.55 -23.45 9.82
CA PHE A 314 3.26 -22.71 8.57
C PHE A 314 2.34 -21.51 8.80
N LEU A 315 1.16 -21.72 9.38
CA LEU A 315 0.18 -20.65 9.59
C LEU A 315 0.73 -19.52 10.48
N PRO A 316 1.39 -19.79 11.63
CA PRO A 316 1.95 -18.71 12.45
C PRO A 316 3.03 -17.93 11.71
N TYR A 317 3.90 -18.60 10.94
CA TYR A 317 4.93 -17.94 10.13
C TYR A 317 4.31 -17.04 9.06
N ALA A 318 3.38 -17.57 8.26
CA ALA A 318 2.69 -16.78 7.24
C ALA A 318 1.93 -15.60 7.84
N ASN A 319 1.24 -15.80 8.96
CA ASN A 319 0.49 -14.74 9.65
C ASN A 319 1.38 -13.69 10.33
N ALA A 320 2.63 -14.00 10.67
CA ALA A 320 3.57 -12.99 11.15
C ALA A 320 3.85 -11.96 10.04
N HIS A 321 4.16 -12.44 8.82
CA HIS A 321 4.44 -11.59 7.66
C HIS A 321 3.19 -10.86 7.14
N LEU A 322 2.04 -11.55 7.07
CA LEU A 322 0.79 -10.91 6.62
C LEU A 322 0.34 -9.79 7.54
N ARG A 323 0.69 -9.83 8.84
CA ARG A 323 0.36 -8.77 9.80
C ARG A 323 1.20 -7.51 9.66
N GLU A 324 2.44 -7.61 9.16
CA GLU A 324 3.24 -6.42 8.83
C GLU A 324 2.52 -5.56 7.78
N GLY A 325 1.88 -6.25 6.83
CA GLY A 325 0.89 -5.70 5.93
C GLY A 325 1.46 -4.99 4.71
N LEU A 326 0.56 -4.60 3.81
CA LEU A 326 0.86 -3.85 2.60
C LEU A 326 0.63 -2.35 2.84
N PRO A 327 1.65 -1.48 2.67
CA PRO A 327 1.44 -0.03 2.73
C PRO A 327 0.51 0.43 1.61
N LEU A 328 -0.55 1.15 1.97
CA LEU A 328 -1.47 1.74 1.00
C LEU A 328 -0.90 3.04 0.43
N PRO A 329 -1.20 3.40 -0.83
CA PRO A 329 -0.71 4.62 -1.48
C PRO A 329 -1.41 5.88 -0.95
N ILE A 330 -1.18 6.19 0.33
CA ILE A 330 -1.69 7.37 1.02
C ILE A 330 -0.61 8.45 1.04
N ILE A 331 -0.99 9.67 0.68
CA ILE A 331 -0.10 10.84 0.72
C ILE A 331 0.36 11.06 2.17
N HIS A 332 1.66 11.34 2.35
CA HIS A 332 2.23 11.61 3.66
C HIS A 332 1.51 12.76 4.39
N GLY A 333 1.32 12.60 5.70
CA GLY A 333 0.55 13.53 6.52
C GLY A 333 -0.93 13.19 6.65
N PHE A 334 -1.41 12.16 5.94
CA PHE A 334 -2.78 11.68 6.05
C PHE A 334 -2.86 10.28 6.64
N THR A 335 -3.99 10.00 7.31
CA THR A 335 -4.30 8.71 7.91
C THR A 335 -5.73 8.29 7.60
N LEU A 336 -5.94 6.99 7.41
CA LEU A 336 -7.27 6.42 7.20
C LEU A 336 -8.06 6.40 8.51
N ARG A 337 -9.36 6.71 8.42
CA ARG A 337 -10.30 6.69 9.54
C ARG A 337 -11.65 6.11 9.13
N ASN A 338 -12.18 5.23 9.98
CA ASN A 338 -13.45 4.53 9.75
C ASN A 338 -13.48 3.83 8.38
N ALA A 339 -12.39 3.11 8.10
CA ALA A 339 -12.21 2.38 6.86
C ALA A 339 -13.07 1.10 6.85
N GLU A 340 -13.73 0.88 5.74
CA GLU A 340 -14.52 -0.31 5.43
C GLU A 340 -13.86 -1.06 4.28
N ILE A 341 -13.88 -2.39 4.35
CA ILE A 341 -13.26 -3.27 3.37
C ILE A 341 -14.37 -4.11 2.74
N ILE A 342 -14.42 -4.11 1.41
CA ILE A 342 -15.41 -4.81 0.61
C ILE A 342 -14.67 -5.72 -0.37
N PHE A 343 -15.09 -6.98 -0.44
CA PHE A 343 -14.58 -7.95 -1.42
C PHE A 343 -15.64 -8.19 -2.47
N SER A 344 -15.31 -7.99 -3.75
CA SER A 344 -16.23 -8.24 -4.85
C SER A 344 -15.49 -8.30 -6.18
N ASN A 345 -15.93 -9.15 -7.11
CA ASN A 345 -15.47 -9.14 -8.51
C ASN A 345 -13.93 -9.08 -8.67
N SER A 346 -13.19 -10.01 -8.07
CA SER A 346 -11.72 -10.06 -8.11
C SER A 346 -11.01 -8.85 -7.48
N LYS A 347 -11.70 -8.07 -6.64
CA LYS A 347 -11.15 -6.83 -6.05
C LYS A 347 -11.45 -6.70 -4.57
N LEU A 348 -10.45 -6.18 -3.85
CA LEU A 348 -10.57 -5.67 -2.49
C LEU A 348 -10.68 -4.15 -2.57
N THR A 349 -11.80 -3.60 -2.11
CA THR A 349 -12.05 -2.16 -2.07
C THR A 349 -12.02 -1.65 -0.63
N ILE A 350 -11.31 -0.56 -0.40
CA ILE A 350 -11.17 0.14 0.88
C ILE A 350 -11.85 1.49 0.73
N CYS A 351 -12.85 1.75 1.55
CA CYS A 351 -13.59 3.01 1.58
C CYS A 351 -13.42 3.67 2.94
N SER A 352 -12.86 4.87 2.99
CA SER A 352 -12.43 5.49 4.25
C SER A 352 -12.59 7.00 4.22
N ASN A 353 -12.73 7.58 5.42
CA ASN A 353 -12.43 8.99 5.61
C ASN A 353 -10.92 9.18 5.79
N VAL A 354 -10.47 10.41 5.63
CA VAL A 354 -9.06 10.76 5.77
C VAL A 354 -8.95 11.84 6.85
N THR A 355 -7.96 11.71 7.72
CA THR A 355 -7.63 12.73 8.71
C THR A 355 -6.17 13.12 8.62
N TYR A 356 -5.86 14.40 8.84
CA TYR A 356 -4.48 14.85 9.00
C TYR A 356 -3.86 14.13 10.20
N ALA A 357 -2.74 13.47 9.98
CA ALA A 357 -1.88 13.03 11.06
C ALA A 357 -1.47 14.28 11.83
N LYS A 358 -1.78 14.36 13.14
CA LYS A 358 -1.21 15.41 13.99
C LYS A 358 0.29 15.41 13.74
N ALA A 359 0.84 16.56 13.36
CA ALA A 359 2.28 16.74 13.22
C ALA A 359 2.93 16.23 14.50
N LEU A 360 3.77 15.19 14.40
CA LEU A 360 4.93 15.15 15.28
C LEU A 360 5.68 16.44 14.99
N ASP A 361 5.89 17.25 16.02
CA ASP A 361 6.63 18.51 16.00
C ASP A 361 7.78 18.46 14.98
N LEU A 362 7.62 19.20 13.89
CA LEU A 362 8.74 19.69 13.10
C LEU A 362 9.36 20.86 13.86
N SER A 363 9.98 20.55 15.00
CA SER A 363 10.93 21.43 15.68
C SER A 363 12.27 20.71 15.74
N LEU A 364 13.14 21.01 14.77
CA LEU A 364 14.59 21.12 14.91
C LEU A 364 15.16 21.87 13.71
#